data_AF-A0A9D5VDB0-F1
#
_entry.id   AF-A0A9D5VDB0-F1
#
_cell.length_a   1.000
_cell.length_b   1.000
_cell.length_c   1.000
_cell.angle_alpha   90.00
_cell.angle_beta   90.00
_cell.angle_gamma   90.00
#
_symmetry.space_group_name_H-M   'P 1'
#
loop_
_entity.id
_entity.type
_entity.pdbx_description
1 polymer ?
#
loop_
_entity_poly.entity_id
_entity_poly.type
_entity_poly.pdbx_seq_one_letter_code
_entity_poly.pdbx_strand_id
1 'polypeptide(L)' 'MEIDLRGLSANQVYHHMNQTLVPRPIAWVLTENASGSLNLAPFSYFNGVTVPAATNLIDFLATNNL' A
#
# COMPACT_ATOMS: atom_id res chain seq x y z
N MET A 1 -20.52 -16.22 1.00
CA MET A 1 -20.74 -15.00 0.19
C MET A 1 -19.69 -15.01 -0.89
N GLU A 2 -20.10 -14.90 -2.15
CA GLU A 2 -19.19 -14.78 -3.30
C GLU A 2 -19.31 -13.34 -3.82
N ILE A 3 -18.17 -12.72 -4.15
CA ILE A 3 -18.12 -11.33 -4.63
C ILE A 3 -17.34 -11.31 -5.93
N ASP A 4 -18.03 -10.95 -7.02
CA ASP A 4 -17.41 -10.78 -8.34
C ASP A 4 -16.82 -9.38 -8.46
N LEU A 5 -15.48 -9.29 -8.47
CA LEU A 5 -14.76 -8.03 -8.56
C LEU A 5 -14.86 -7.37 -9.95
N ARG A 6 -15.21 -8.12 -11.01
CA ARG A 6 -15.23 -7.60 -12.39
C ARG A 6 -16.33 -6.57 -12.63
N GLY A 7 -17.40 -6.62 -11.85
CA GLY A 7 -18.51 -5.67 -11.91
C GLY A 7 -18.32 -4.44 -11.00
N LEU A 8 -17.22 -4.37 -10.25
CA LEU A 8 -16.97 -3.30 -9.28
C LEU A 8 -16.05 -2.22 -9.87
N SER A 9 -16.28 -0.98 -9.45
CA SER A 9 -15.33 0.10 -9.69
C SER A 9 -14.03 -0.13 -8.92
N ALA A 10 -12.93 0.48 -9.37
CA ALA A 10 -11.63 0.37 -8.71
C ALA A 10 -11.68 0.78 -7.23
N ASN A 11 -12.48 1.80 -6.88
CA ASN A 11 -12.66 2.25 -5.50
C ASN A 11 -13.39 1.19 -4.65
N GLN A 12 -14.43 0.57 -5.20
CA GLN A 12 -15.14 -0.53 -4.51
C GLN A 12 -14.21 -1.73 -4.29
N VAL A 13 -13.41 -2.11 -5.29
CA VAL A 13 -12.40 -3.17 -5.13
C VAL A 13 -11.39 -2.79 -4.04
N TYR A 14 -10.89 -1.55 -4.06
CA TYR A 14 -9.95 -1.03 -3.07
C TYR A 14 -10.50 -1.13 -1.64
N HIS A 15 -11.74 -0.68 -1.41
CA HIS A 15 -12.38 -0.79 -0.10
C HIS A 15 -12.58 -2.25 0.32
N HIS A 16 -12.98 -3.11 -0.61
CA HIS A 16 -13.20 -4.53 -0.32
C HIS A 16 -11.89 -5.22 0.11
N MET A 17 -10.80 -4.96 -0.60
CA MET A 17 -9.47 -5.46 -0.25
C MET A 17 -9.02 -4.94 1.12
N ASN A 18 -9.23 -3.65 1.39
CA ASN A 18 -8.87 -3.01 2.66
C ASN A 18 -9.59 -3.57 3.88
N GLN A 19 -10.84 -4.00 3.71
CA GLN A 19 -11.64 -4.56 4.81
C GLN A 19 -11.35 -6.04 5.02
N THR A 20 -10.85 -6.73 3.99
CA THR A 20 -10.62 -8.18 4.02
C THR A 20 -9.20 -8.55 4.44
N LEU A 21 -8.19 -7.80 3.98
CA LEU A 21 -6.78 -8.07 4.30
C LEU A 21 -6.39 -7.32 5.58
N VAL A 22 -6.69 -7.90 6.74
CA VAL A 22 -6.36 -7.35 8.07
C VAL A 22 -5.92 -8.47 9.03
N PRO A 23 -5.05 -8.18 10.03
CA PRO A 23 -4.34 -6.92 10.27
C PRO A 23 -3.20 -6.71 9.26
N ARG A 24 -2.86 -5.45 8.97
CA ARG A 24 -1.75 -5.10 8.06
C ARG A 24 -0.60 -4.45 8.82
N PRO A 25 0.66 -4.87 8.55
CA PRO A 25 1.81 -4.15 9.07
C PRO A 25 1.87 -2.73 8.48
N ILE A 26 2.38 -1.78 9.24
CA ILE A 26 2.55 -0.38 8.81
C ILE A 26 4.05 -0.11 8.64
N ALA A 27 4.46 0.18 7.40
CA ALA A 27 5.81 0.64 7.09
C ALA A 27 5.87 2.17 7.18
N TRP A 28 6.75 2.69 8.03
CA TRP A 28 7.09 4.12 8.07
C TRP A 28 8.26 4.38 7.12
N VAL A 29 8.01 5.11 6.04
CA VAL A 29 9.01 5.39 5.00
C VAL A 29 9.47 6.83 5.11
N LEU A 30 10.78 7.02 5.25
CA LEU A 30 11.45 8.31 5.20
C LEU A 30 12.02 8.53 3.80
N THR A 31 11.74 9.68 3.20
CA THR A 31 12.27 10.10 1.90
C THR A 31 12.86 11.50 2.01
N GLU A 32 13.91 11.78 1.24
CA GLU A 32 14.48 13.12 1.14
C GLU A 32 13.94 13.82 -0.11
N ASN A 33 13.43 15.05 0.07
CA ASN A 33 12.99 15.90 -1.03
C ASN A 33 14.18 16.61 -1.67
N ALA A 34 14.04 17.05 -2.91
CA ALA A 34 15.07 17.82 -3.62
C ALA A 34 15.48 19.13 -2.90
N SER A 35 14.61 19.66 -2.02
CA SER A 35 14.88 20.83 -1.18
C SER A 35 15.68 20.54 0.09
N GLY A 36 16.09 19.28 0.33
CA GLY A 36 16.77 18.83 1.55
C GLY A 36 15.85 18.64 2.76
N SER A 37 14.54 18.78 2.58
CA SER A 37 13.55 18.44 3.62
C SER A 37 13.26 16.94 3.63
N LEU A 38 12.99 16.39 4.82
CA LEU A 38 12.60 14.99 4.97
C LEU A 38 11.08 14.84 5.01
N ASN A 39 10.57 13.82 4.31
CA ASN A 39 9.17 13.41 4.35
C ASN A 39 9.06 12.03 5.01
N LEU A 40 8.18 11.89 5.99
CA LEU A 40 7.91 10.65 6.69
C LEU A 40 6.42 10.29 6.52
N ALA A 41 6.14 9.15 5.89
CA ALA A 41 4.78 8.72 5.61
C ALA A 41 4.55 7.25 5.97
N PRO A 42 3.37 6.90 6.55
CA PRO A 42 3.00 5.51 6.83
C PRO A 42 2.32 4.84 5.63
N PHE A 43 2.66 3.56 5.38
CA PHE A 43 2.08 2.73 4.32
C PHE A 43 1.61 1.39 4.89
N SER A 44 0.37 0.99 4.61
CA SER A 44 -0.20 -0.30 5.07
C SER A 44 -0.26 -1.37 3.99
N TYR A 45 0.08 -1.04 2.75
CA TYR A 45 0.24 -2.00 1.64
C TYR A 45 1.72 -2.39 1.57
N PHE A 46 2.14 -3.19 2.55
CA PHE A 46 3.53 -3.58 2.77
C PHE A 46 3.65 -5.08 3.06
N ASN A 47 4.60 -5.76 2.40
CA ASN A 47 4.93 -7.15 2.69
C ASN A 47 6.39 -7.50 2.34
N GLY A 48 6.90 -8.58 2.93
CA GLY A 48 8.20 -9.16 2.57
C GLY A 48 8.08 -9.98 1.29
N VAL A 49 9.03 -9.82 0.36
CA VAL A 49 9.02 -10.56 -0.92
C VAL A 49 9.90 -11.80 -0.84
N THR A 50 11.11 -11.66 -0.27
CA THR A 50 12.05 -12.78 -0.15
C THR A 50 13.02 -12.56 1.01
N VAL A 51 13.45 -13.66 1.64
CA VAL A 51 14.31 -13.63 2.83
C VAL A 51 15.81 -13.57 2.48
N PRO A 52 16.35 -14.36 1.52
CA PRO A 52 17.80 -14.41 1.27
C PRO A 52 18.43 -13.07 0.84
N ALA A 53 17.63 -12.14 0.32
CA ALA A 53 18.05 -10.80 -0.08
C ALA A 53 17.34 -9.66 0.70
N ALA A 54 16.56 -9.99 1.74
CA ALA A 54 15.77 -9.05 2.55
C ALA A 54 15.00 -7.99 1.72
N THR A 55 14.39 -8.43 0.62
CA THR A 55 13.66 -7.52 -0.28
C THR A 55 12.22 -7.35 0.21
N ASN A 56 11.81 -6.10 0.36
CA ASN A 56 10.44 -5.73 0.71
C ASN A 56 9.75 -5.04 -0.46
N LEU A 57 8.42 -5.13 -0.49
CA LEU A 57 7.57 -4.37 -1.42
C LEU A 57 6.67 -3.43 -0.63
N ILE A 58 6.70 -2.16 -1.02
CA ILE A 58 5.80 -1.12 -0.54
C ILE A 58 5.11 -0.56 -1.76
N ASP A 59 3.78 -0.63 -1.78
CA ASP A 59 2.99 0.00 -2.82
C ASP A 59 2.76 1.48 -2.45
N PHE A 60 3.37 2.36 -3.23
CA PHE A 60 3.11 3.79 -3.16
C PHE A 60 1.93 4.09 -4.07
N LEU A 61 0.72 4.04 -3.51
CA LEU A 61 -0.43 4.66 -4.14
C LEU A 61 -0.16 6.17 -4.24
N ALA A 62 0.37 6.60 -5.37
CA ALA A 62 0.43 8.01 -5.71
C ALA A 62 -1.00 8.53 -5.69
N THR A 63 -1.29 9.47 -4.80
CA THR A 63 -2.55 10.23 -4.74
C THR A 63 -2.65 11.16 -5.96
N ASN A 64 -2.58 10.61 -7.16
CA ASN A 64 -2.78 11.30 -8.42
C ASN A 64 -4.10 10.82 -9.03
N ASN A 65 -5.22 11.08 -8.33
CA ASN A 65 -6.63 11.00 -8.76
C ASN A 65 -7.54 10.15 -7.84
N LEU A 66 -7.78 10.66 -6.63
CA LEU A 66 -9.13 10.68 -6.05
C LEU A 66 -9.64 12.13 -6.12
#